data_AF-A0A2N6E1P0-F1
#
_entry.id   AF-A0A2N6E1P0-F1
#
_cell.length_a   1.000
_cell.length_b   1.000
_cell.length_c   1.000
_cell.angle_alpha   90.00
_cell.angle_beta   90.00
_cell.angle_gamma   90.00
#
_symmetry.space_group_name_H-M   'P 1'
#
loop_
_entity.id
_entity.type
_entity.pdbx_description
1 polymer ?
#
loop_
_entity_poly.entity_id
_entity_poly.type
_entity_poly.pdbx_seq_one_letter_code
_entity_poly.pdbx_strand_id
1 'polypeptide(L)'
;MTFGDIIGHTGQIDLLRRALASDRLGHAYLFYGPEGVGKKLVALSIARALFCSEGGCGVCSVCRKVDHHNHPDLHLLEPDGANIKIDQIRELQRELALHPLEAERKIALLDRADTLNLAAANSFLKTLEEP
;
A
#
# COMPACT_ATOMS: atom_id res chain seq x y z
N MET A 1 12.05 -4.09 8.71
CA MET A 1 10.93 -4.58 9.54
C MET A 1 10.13 -5.62 8.78
N THR A 2 10.12 -6.86 9.23
CA THR A 2 9.29 -7.93 8.64
C THR A 2 7.91 -7.96 9.29
N PHE A 3 6.99 -8.78 8.78
CA PHE A 3 5.73 -9.06 9.51
C PHE A 3 5.97 -9.60 10.93
N GLY A 4 7.11 -10.25 11.18
CA GLY A 4 7.48 -10.76 12.51
C GLY A 4 7.84 -9.67 13.52
N ASP A 5 8.16 -8.46 13.05
CA ASP A 5 8.52 -7.33 13.91
C ASP A 5 7.30 -6.52 14.36
N ILE A 6 6.10 -6.84 13.83
CA ILE A 6 4.86 -6.15 14.16
C ILE A 6 4.27 -6.77 15.44
N ILE A 7 4.14 -5.96 16.48
CA ILE A 7 3.53 -6.37 17.74
C ILE A 7 2.02 -6.32 17.61
N GLY A 8 1.34 -7.45 17.87
CA GLY A 8 -0.11 -7.57 17.76
C GLY A 8 -0.60 -7.90 16.34
N HIS A 9 -1.89 -7.68 16.08
CA HIS A 9 -2.55 -7.94 14.78
C HIS A 9 -2.39 -9.36 14.23
N THR A 10 -2.15 -10.36 15.09
CA THR A 10 -1.78 -11.72 14.67
C THR A 10 -2.78 -12.30 13.68
N GLY A 11 -4.09 -12.19 13.96
CA GLY A 11 -5.13 -12.71 13.06
C GLY A 11 -5.17 -12.01 11.69
N GLN A 12 -4.97 -10.69 11.66
CA GLN A 12 -4.95 -9.90 10.42
C GLN A 12 -3.68 -10.19 9.61
N ILE A 13 -2.52 -10.27 10.27
CA ILE A 13 -1.25 -10.63 9.63
C ILE A 13 -1.32 -12.05 9.06
N ASP A 14 -1.89 -13.01 9.79
CA ASP A 14 -2.03 -14.39 9.31
C ASP A 14 -3.00 -14.52 8.14
N LEU A 15 -4.05 -13.71 8.09
CA LEU A 15 -4.93 -13.61 6.91
C LEU A 15 -4.13 -13.15 5.69
N LEU A 16 -3.38 -12.05 5.82
CA LEU A 16 -2.60 -11.47 4.73
C LEU A 16 -1.47 -12.38 4.27
N ARG A 17 -0.75 -13.02 5.19
CA ARG A 17 0.31 -14.00 4.87
C ARG A 17 -0.24 -15.17 4.07
N ARG A 18 -1.41 -15.70 4.43
CA ARG A 18 -2.07 -16.77 3.67
C ARG A 18 -2.53 -16.32 2.29
N ALA A 19 -3.03 -15.09 2.16
CA ALA A 19 -3.42 -14.53 0.88
C ALA A 19 -2.20 -14.36 -0.05
N LEU A 20 -1.08 -13.84 0.46
CA LEU A 20 0.19 -13.74 -0.26
C LEU A 20 0.71 -15.12 -0.69
N ALA A 21 0.80 -16.07 0.25
CA ALA A 21 1.34 -17.40 -0.02
C ALA A 21 0.50 -18.22 -1.01
N SER A 22 -0.78 -17.88 -1.19
CA SER A 22 -1.68 -18.55 -2.14
C SER A 22 -1.93 -17.76 -3.43
N ASP A 23 -1.22 -16.64 -3.64
CA ASP A 23 -1.44 -15.70 -4.76
C ASP A 23 -2.92 -15.29 -4.92
N ARG A 24 -3.61 -15.10 -3.79
CA ARG A 24 -5.03 -14.66 -3.71
C ARG A 24 -5.17 -13.35 -2.98
N LEU A 25 -4.14 -12.53 -3.01
CA LEU A 25 -4.19 -11.20 -2.46
C LEU A 25 -5.16 -10.35 -3.31
N GLY A 26 -6.22 -9.83 -2.68
CA GLY A 26 -7.12 -8.88 -3.33
C GLY A 26 -6.38 -7.62 -3.81
N HIS A 27 -6.95 -6.92 -4.78
CA HIS A 27 -6.36 -5.70 -5.35
C HIS A 27 -6.43 -4.48 -4.43
N ALA A 28 -7.36 -4.48 -3.46
CA ALA A 28 -7.55 -3.37 -2.53
C ALA A 28 -7.83 -3.85 -1.09
N TYR A 29 -7.24 -3.15 -0.11
CA TYR A 29 -7.47 -3.36 1.32
C TYR A 29 -7.70 -2.03 2.03
N LEU A 30 -8.71 -2.00 2.91
CA LEU A 30 -8.94 -0.90 3.84
C LEU A 30 -8.46 -1.30 5.24
N PHE A 31 -7.41 -0.64 5.72
CA PHE A 31 -6.96 -0.78 7.10
C PHE A 31 -7.69 0.24 7.97
N TYR A 32 -8.52 -0.23 8.90
CA TYR A 32 -9.29 0.61 9.82
C TYR A 32 -8.94 0.31 11.28
N GLY A 33 -8.94 1.35 12.11
CA GLY A 33 -8.62 1.26 13.54
C GLY A 33 -8.03 2.56 14.09
N PRO A 34 -7.74 2.62 15.41
CA PRO A 34 -7.22 3.80 16.07
C PRO A 34 -5.92 4.35 15.45
N GLU A 35 -5.65 5.63 15.69
CA GLU A 35 -4.36 6.23 15.35
C GLU A 35 -3.22 5.55 16.14
N GLY A 36 -2.03 5.44 15.53
CA GLY A 36 -0.88 4.80 16.17
C GLY A 36 -0.91 3.27 16.26
N VAL A 37 -2.02 2.61 15.91
CA VAL A 37 -2.15 1.14 16.04
C VAL A 37 -1.27 0.35 15.05
N GLY A 38 -0.58 1.00 14.10
CA GLY A 38 0.32 0.34 13.15
C GLY A 38 -0.30 -0.04 11.79
N LYS A 39 -1.41 0.59 11.39
CA LYS A 39 -2.07 0.35 10.09
C LYS A 39 -1.11 0.49 8.90
N LYS A 40 -0.42 1.64 8.82
CA LYS A 40 0.58 1.94 7.78
C LYS A 40 1.74 0.95 7.81
N LEU A 41 2.17 0.53 9.00
CA LEU A 41 3.24 -0.45 9.16
C LEU A 41 2.86 -1.80 8.54
N VAL A 42 1.65 -2.31 8.82
CA VAL A 42 1.15 -3.56 8.22
C VAL A 42 1.07 -3.44 6.70
N ALA A 43 0.55 -2.32 6.18
CA ALA A 43 0.44 -2.09 4.74
C ALA A 43 1.81 -2.03 4.04
N LEU A 44 2.82 -1.38 4.63
CA LEU A 44 4.19 -1.37 4.11
C LEU A 44 4.88 -2.74 4.19
N SER A 45 4.52 -3.57 5.16
CA SER A 45 5.02 -4.96 5.22
C SER A 45 4.45 -5.82 4.09
N ILE A 46 3.21 -5.59 3.65
CA ILE A 46 2.66 -6.23 2.45
C ILE A 46 3.42 -5.78 1.20
N ALA A 47 3.67 -4.46 1.07
CA ALA A 47 4.42 -3.94 -0.07
C ALA A 47 5.82 -4.55 -0.17
N ARG A 48 6.52 -4.67 0.96
CA ARG A 48 7.79 -5.40 1.02
C ARG A 48 7.66 -6.86 0.59
N ALA A 49 6.64 -7.56 1.09
CA ALA A 49 6.46 -8.97 0.79
C ALA A 49 6.15 -9.22 -0.69
N LEU A 50 5.49 -8.28 -1.37
CA LEU A 50 5.22 -8.35 -2.80
C LEU A 50 6.43 -8.01 -3.67
N PHE A 51 7.21 -6.99 -3.30
CA PHE A 51 8.33 -6.55 -4.13
C PHE A 51 9.61 -7.36 -3.90
N CYS A 52 9.78 -7.90 -2.70
CA CYS A 52 10.95 -8.71 -2.36
C CYS A 52 10.74 -10.16 -2.77
N SER A 53 11.67 -10.71 -3.56
CA SER A 53 11.68 -12.11 -3.97
C SER A 53 11.67 -13.13 -2.83
N GLU A 54 12.12 -12.74 -1.63
CA GLU A 54 12.13 -13.57 -0.42
C GLU A 54 10.95 -13.27 0.52
N GLY A 55 9.90 -12.58 0.04
CA GLY A 55 8.71 -12.29 0.84
C GLY A 55 8.91 -11.24 1.94
N GLY A 56 9.90 -10.35 1.76
CA GLY A 56 10.15 -9.20 2.63
C GLY A 56 11.24 -9.46 3.67
N CYS A 57 12.44 -9.88 3.23
CA CYS A 57 13.57 -10.21 4.11
C CYS A 57 14.09 -9.05 4.97
N GLY A 58 13.72 -7.82 4.65
CA GLY A 58 14.03 -6.63 5.45
C GLY A 58 15.44 -6.08 5.31
N VAL A 59 16.32 -6.76 4.58
CA VAL A 59 17.75 -6.36 4.46
C VAL A 59 18.20 -6.06 3.02
N CYS A 60 17.46 -6.55 2.02
CA CYS A 60 17.80 -6.35 0.60
C CYS A 60 17.54 -4.90 0.13
N SER A 61 18.07 -4.55 -1.05
CA SER A 61 17.88 -3.23 -1.64
C SER A 61 16.42 -2.85 -1.83
N VAL A 62 15.58 -3.80 -2.27
CA VAL A 62 14.13 -3.60 -2.47
C VAL A 62 13.43 -3.27 -1.16
N CYS A 63 13.66 -4.06 -0.10
CA CYS A 63 13.08 -3.78 1.22
C CYS A 63 13.54 -2.42 1.75
N ARG A 64 14.83 -2.07 1.58
CA ARG A 64 15.34 -0.75 1.98
C ARG A 64 14.69 0.38 1.19
N LYS A 65 14.48 0.22 -0.13
CA LYS A 65 13.76 1.21 -0.95
C LYS A 65 12.34 1.42 -0.43
N VAL A 66 11.61 0.35 -0.13
CA VAL A 66 10.26 0.45 0.45
C VAL A 66 10.28 1.15 1.82
N ASP A 67 11.23 0.80 2.69
CA ASP A 67 11.38 1.41 4.02
C ASP A 67 11.68 2.91 3.98
N HIS A 68 12.37 3.37 2.95
CA HIS A 68 12.66 4.79 2.74
C HIS A 68 11.66 5.46 1.78
N HIS A 69 10.56 4.77 1.42
CA HIS A 69 9.55 5.24 0.47
C HIS A 69 10.12 5.68 -0.89
N ASN A 70 11.18 5.01 -1.35
CA ASN A 70 11.91 5.30 -2.59
C ASN A 70 11.79 4.19 -3.63
N HIS A 71 10.88 3.24 -3.44
CA HIS A 71 10.65 2.20 -4.44
C HIS A 71 9.81 2.80 -5.59
N PRO A 72 10.24 2.70 -6.86
CA PRO A 72 9.55 3.37 -7.96
C PRO A 72 8.11 2.91 -8.17
N ASP A 73 7.82 1.64 -7.84
CA ASP A 73 6.47 1.07 -7.92
C ASP A 73 5.65 1.20 -6.63
N LEU A 74 6.15 1.91 -5.62
CA LEU A 74 5.41 2.26 -4.40
C LEU A 74 4.99 3.73 -4.45
N HIS A 75 3.70 3.97 -4.57
CA HIS A 75 3.14 5.32 -4.52
C HIS A 75 2.51 5.57 -3.15
N LEU A 76 3.15 6.42 -2.35
CA LEU A 76 2.60 6.88 -1.08
C LEU A 76 1.83 8.18 -1.31
N LEU A 77 0.54 8.19 -0.97
CA LEU A 77 -0.30 9.37 -1.05
C LEU A 77 -0.73 9.79 0.34
N GLU A 78 -0.45 11.04 0.70
CA GLU A 78 -0.82 11.66 1.98
C GLU A 78 -1.66 12.93 1.72
N PRO A 79 -2.47 13.38 2.69
CA PRO A 79 -3.30 14.58 2.52
C PRO A 79 -2.46 15.84 2.28
N ASP A 80 -2.87 16.67 1.33
CA ASP A 80 -2.32 18.03 1.16
C ASP A 80 -3.16 19.02 1.99
N GLY A 81 -2.63 19.36 3.17
CA GLY A 81 -3.35 20.11 4.18
C GLY A 81 -4.34 19.21 4.92
N ALA A 82 -5.63 19.53 4.84
CA ALA A 82 -6.67 18.80 5.56
C ALA A 82 -7.25 17.59 4.80
N ASN A 83 -7.06 17.52 3.47
CA ASN A 83 -7.74 16.53 2.63
C ASN A 83 -6.83 16.01 1.52
N ILE A 84 -7.08 14.78 1.09
CA ILE A 84 -6.58 14.27 -0.19
C ILE A 84 -7.44 14.87 -1.30
N LYS A 85 -6.79 15.61 -2.20
CA LYS A 85 -7.45 16.33 -3.28
C LYS A 85 -7.63 15.45 -4.52
N ILE A 86 -8.57 15.83 -5.39
CA ILE A 86 -8.83 15.11 -6.64
C ILE A 86 -7.61 15.08 -7.56
N ASP A 87 -6.82 16.15 -7.61
CA ASP A 87 -5.64 16.21 -8.48
C ASP A 87 -4.55 15.23 -8.05
N GLN A 88 -4.36 15.03 -6.73
CA GLN A 88 -3.48 14.00 -6.19
C GLN A 88 -3.92 12.59 -6.62
N ILE A 89 -5.22 12.31 -6.58
CA ILE A 89 -5.77 11.03 -7.04
C ILE A 89 -5.59 10.85 -8.55
N ARG A 90 -5.84 11.89 -9.35
CA ARG A 90 -5.67 11.83 -10.81
C ARG A 90 -4.21 11.63 -11.21
N GLU A 91 -3.27 12.23 -10.49
CA GLU A 91 -1.84 11.98 -10.66
C GLU A 91 -1.48 10.54 -10.32
N LEU A 92 -1.94 10.04 -9.16
CA LEU A 92 -1.77 8.64 -8.79
C LEU A 92 -2.33 7.68 -9.84
N GLN A 93 -3.53 7.93 -10.36
CA GLN A 93 -4.15 7.11 -11.40
C GLN A 93 -3.32 7.08 -12.69
N ARG A 94 -2.72 8.21 -13.09
CA ARG A 94 -1.81 8.27 -14.25
C ARG A 94 -0.56 7.43 -14.03
N GLU A 95 0.03 7.50 -12.84
CA GLU A 95 1.20 6.70 -12.48
C GLU A 95 0.90 5.20 -12.45
N LEU A 96 -0.25 4.81 -11.88
CA LEU A 96 -0.69 3.41 -11.82
C LEU A 96 -0.99 2.81 -13.20
N ALA A 97 -1.40 3.63 -14.18
CA ALA A 97 -1.68 3.18 -15.55
C ALA A 97 -0.39 2.84 -16.35
N LEU A 98 0.78 3.28 -15.90
CA LEU A 98 2.06 2.94 -16.53
C LEU A 98 2.53 1.56 -16.09
N HIS A 99 3.38 0.92 -16.91
CA HIS A 99 4.02 -0.35 -16.52
C HIS A 99 4.88 -0.20 -15.25
N PRO A 100 4.95 -1.23 -14.39
CA PRO A 100 5.92 -1.31 -13.31
C PRO A 100 7.37 -1.18 -13.82
N LEU A 101 8.25 -0.56 -13.03
CA LEU A 101 9.65 -0.35 -13.38
C LEU A 101 10.57 -1.46 -12.83
N GLU A 102 10.38 -1.86 -11.58
CA GLU A 102 11.23 -2.84 -10.88
C GLU A 102 10.46 -4.06 -10.38
N ALA A 103 9.21 -3.90 -9.94
CA ALA A 103 8.38 -4.99 -9.40
C ALA A 103 7.40 -5.56 -10.45
N GLU A 104 6.75 -6.69 -10.13
CA GLU A 104 5.72 -7.27 -11.00
C GLU A 104 4.40 -6.49 -10.98
N ARG A 105 4.15 -5.72 -9.92
CA ARG A 105 2.91 -4.95 -9.69
C ARG A 105 3.26 -3.61 -9.05
N LYS A 106 2.37 -2.63 -9.21
CA LYS A 106 2.43 -1.36 -8.47
C LYS A 106 1.58 -1.41 -7.22
N ILE A 107 1.96 -0.64 -6.20
CA ILE A 107 1.20 -0.50 -4.96
C ILE A 107 1.00 0.98 -4.68
N ALA A 108 -0.27 1.36 -4.52
CA ALA A 108 -0.64 2.66 -3.97
C ALA A 108 -1.03 2.50 -2.50
N LEU A 109 -0.39 3.27 -1.63
CA LEU A 109 -0.72 3.36 -0.21
C LEU A 109 -1.26 4.76 0.08
N LEU A 110 -2.58 4.84 0.30
CA LEU A 110 -3.24 6.08 0.68
C LEU A 110 -3.29 6.15 2.21
N ASP A 111 -2.44 6.98 2.80
CA ASP A 111 -2.50 7.27 4.22
C ASP A 111 -3.65 8.25 4.50
N ARG A 112 -4.36 8.06 5.61
CA ARG A 112 -5.54 8.87 5.96
C ARG A 112 -6.60 8.94 4.84
N ALA A 113 -6.94 7.79 4.26
CA ALA A 113 -7.99 7.68 3.24
C ALA A 113 -9.37 8.24 3.68
N ASP A 114 -9.62 8.35 4.99
CA ASP A 114 -10.78 9.06 5.57
C ASP A 114 -10.87 10.54 5.18
N THR A 115 -9.76 11.14 4.75
CA THR A 115 -9.66 12.55 4.34
C THR A 115 -9.83 12.77 2.84
N LEU A 116 -10.21 11.73 2.08
CA LEU A 116 -10.63 11.90 0.70
C LEU A 116 -11.87 12.78 0.64
N ASN A 117 -11.78 13.90 -0.07
CA ASN A 117 -12.99 14.65 -0.38
C ASN A 117 -13.88 13.85 -1.36
N LEU A 118 -15.17 14.21 -1.44
CA LEU A 118 -16.14 13.48 -2.25
C LEU A 118 -15.72 13.35 -3.72
N ALA A 119 -15.12 14.41 -4.29
CA ALA A 119 -14.67 14.40 -5.67
C ALA A 119 -13.48 13.44 -5.91
N ALA A 120 -12.54 13.40 -4.96
CA ALA A 120 -11.38 12.51 -4.98
C ALA A 120 -11.81 11.04 -4.82
N ALA A 121 -12.70 10.76 -3.86
CA ALA A 121 -13.27 9.42 -3.64
C ALA A 121 -13.99 8.90 -4.89
N ASN A 122 -14.88 9.70 -5.49
CA ASN A 122 -15.61 9.32 -6.70
C ASN A 122 -14.68 9.11 -7.91
N SER A 123 -13.62 9.93 -8.03
CA SER A 123 -12.62 9.74 -9.09
C SER A 123 -11.88 8.42 -8.94
N PHE A 124 -11.64 7.98 -7.71
CA PHE A 124 -10.88 6.76 -7.42
C PHE A 124 -11.68 5.47 -7.63
N LEU A 125 -13.02 5.52 -7.56
CA LEU A 125 -13.89 4.34 -7.69
C LEU A 125 -13.60 3.53 -8.95
N LYS A 126 -13.39 4.18 -10.11
CA LYS A 126 -13.09 3.48 -11.36
C LYS A 126 -11.85 2.59 -11.26
N THR A 127 -10.80 3.06 -10.59
CA THR A 127 -9.56 2.30 -10.37
C THR A 127 -9.76 1.15 -9.39
N LEU A 128 -10.71 1.25 -8.47
CA LEU A 128 -11.04 0.17 -7.54
C LEU A 128 -11.95 -0.88 -8.18
N GLU A 129 -12.76 -0.51 -9.16
CA GLU A 129 -13.66 -1.40 -9.90
C GLU A 129 -12.91 -2.15 -11.02
N GLU A 130 -11.95 -1.50 -11.67
CA GLU A 130 -11.17 -2.02 -12.80
C GLU A 130 -9.65 -1.79 -12.57
N PRO A 131 -9.01 -2.58 -11.69
CA PRO A 131 -7.60 -2.44 -11.31
C PRO A 131 -6.59 -2.90 -12.37
#